data_AF-A0A1A0LM68-F1
#
_entry.id   AF-A0A1A0LM68-F1
#
_cell.length_a   1.000
_cell.length_b   1.000
_cell.length_c   1.000
_cell.angle_alpha   90.00
_cell.angle_beta   90.00
_cell.angle_gamma   90.00
#
_symmetry.space_group_name_H-M   'P 1'
#
loop_
_entity.id
_entity.type
_entity.pdbx_description
1 polymer ?
#
loop_
_entity_poly.entity_id
_entity_poly.type
_entity_poly.pdbx_seq_one_letter_code
_entity_poly.pdbx_strand_id
1 'polypeptide(L)'
;MTTQGDASRSSFGALSPVSEPGALKRAYSCFPTGVVAVCCRGTADAPLGMAASAFTTVSLDPPLVSVCVQNTSTTWPRLREAPALGVSVFSHTQSALCRQLAGPAEHRFDNTTPQATDDGALFLPDSAAQLSCHIHSEVPAGDHTVVLLQIDALDCDPDVEPLVFHASTFRALEARPRLHPTSGPT
;
A
#
# COMPACT_ATOMS: atom_id res chain seq x y z
N MET A 1 3.15 -52.48 -24.89
CA MET A 1 2.48 -52.11 -23.62
C MET A 1 3.58 -51.87 -22.59
N THR A 2 4.11 -50.65 -22.54
CA THR A 2 4.96 -50.18 -21.43
C THR A 2 4.72 -48.68 -21.31
N THR A 3 3.87 -48.30 -20.38
CA THR A 3 3.59 -46.93 -19.97
C THR A 3 4.81 -46.39 -19.22
N GLN A 4 5.62 -45.55 -19.87
CA GLN A 4 6.58 -44.68 -19.18
C GLN A 4 5.83 -43.42 -18.78
N GLY A 5 5.36 -43.38 -17.54
CA GLY A 5 4.82 -42.15 -16.94
C GLY A 5 5.94 -41.13 -16.82
N ASP A 6 5.84 -40.04 -17.58
CA ASP A 6 6.65 -38.85 -17.36
C ASP A 6 6.07 -38.11 -16.15
N ALA A 7 6.52 -38.53 -14.97
CA ALA A 7 6.28 -37.80 -13.74
C ALA A 7 7.14 -36.54 -13.77
N SER A 8 6.58 -35.47 -14.33
CA SER A 8 7.07 -34.10 -14.18
C SER A 8 7.18 -33.77 -12.69
N ARG A 9 8.34 -34.06 -12.10
CA ARG A 9 8.65 -33.72 -10.71
C ARG A 9 8.80 -32.21 -10.62
N SER A 10 7.79 -31.56 -10.07
CA SER A 10 7.91 -30.25 -9.45
C SER A 10 9.14 -30.25 -8.55
N SER A 11 10.20 -29.54 -8.94
CA SER A 11 11.32 -29.27 -8.05
C SER A 11 10.88 -28.21 -7.05
N PHE A 12 10.21 -28.64 -5.98
CA PHE A 12 10.11 -27.81 -4.79
C PHE A 12 11.54 -27.52 -4.32
N GLY A 13 11.98 -26.26 -4.45
CA GLY A 13 13.24 -25.83 -3.83
C GLY A 13 13.18 -26.06 -2.33
N ALA A 14 14.28 -26.51 -1.73
CA ALA A 14 14.33 -26.70 -0.29
C ALA A 14 14.07 -25.37 0.42
N LEU A 15 13.11 -25.35 1.35
CA LEU A 15 12.87 -24.20 2.23
C LEU A 15 14.04 -24.06 3.20
N SER A 16 14.59 -22.85 3.30
CA SER A 16 15.68 -22.54 4.23
C SER A 16 15.13 -21.79 5.45
N PRO A 17 15.69 -21.99 6.65
CA PRO A 17 15.41 -21.13 7.80
C PRO A 17 15.67 -19.66 7.49
N VAL A 18 14.90 -18.77 8.13
CA VAL A 18 15.16 -17.32 8.08
C VAL A 18 16.41 -17.03 8.89
N SER A 19 17.56 -16.93 8.23
CA SER A 19 18.86 -16.72 8.89
C SER A 19 19.44 -15.32 8.69
N GLU A 20 19.16 -14.66 7.56
CA GLU A 20 19.78 -13.39 7.19
C GLU A 20 18.74 -12.34 6.77
N PRO A 21 18.80 -11.09 7.29
CA PRO A 21 17.85 -10.04 6.94
C PRO A 21 17.73 -9.76 5.43
N GLY A 22 18.84 -9.90 4.69
CA GLY A 22 18.85 -9.71 3.23
C GLY A 22 18.05 -10.77 2.48
N ALA A 23 18.05 -12.02 2.96
CA ALA A 23 17.25 -13.09 2.36
C ALA A 23 15.75 -12.86 2.60
N LEU A 24 15.39 -12.43 3.82
CA LEU A 24 14.01 -12.12 4.17
C LEU A 24 13.46 -10.95 3.33
N LYS A 25 14.23 -9.85 3.20
CA LYS A 25 13.85 -8.70 2.36
C LYS A 25 13.64 -9.09 0.89
N ARG A 26 14.49 -9.96 0.35
CA ARG A 26 14.30 -10.50 -1.01
C ARG A 26 13.04 -11.34 -1.12
N ALA A 27 12.76 -12.19 -0.13
CA ALA A 27 11.53 -12.99 -0.13
C ALA A 27 10.27 -12.11 -0.07
N TYR A 28 10.26 -11.08 0.78
CA TYR A 28 9.16 -10.12 0.88
C TYR A 28 8.96 -9.31 -0.40
N SER A 29 10.04 -8.95 -1.10
CA SER A 29 9.93 -8.17 -2.33
C SER A 29 9.33 -8.95 -3.51
N CYS A 30 9.17 -10.26 -3.40
CA CYS A 30 8.43 -11.10 -4.35
C CYS A 30 6.91 -10.93 -4.27
N PHE A 31 6.37 -10.34 -3.18
CA PHE A 31 4.95 -10.06 -3.05
C PHE A 31 4.68 -8.64 -3.56
N PRO A 32 4.02 -8.45 -4.72
CA PRO A 32 3.71 -7.13 -5.23
C PRO A 32 2.68 -6.45 -4.34
N THR A 33 2.83 -5.14 -4.14
CA THR A 33 1.88 -4.34 -3.37
C THR A 33 1.49 -3.09 -4.15
N GLY A 34 0.31 -2.56 -3.86
CA GLY A 34 0.06 -1.14 -4.08
C GLY A 34 0.92 -0.28 -3.14
N VAL A 35 0.88 1.03 -3.33
CA VAL A 35 1.47 1.98 -2.38
C VAL A 35 0.42 3.02 -2.02
N VAL A 36 0.36 3.39 -0.75
CA VAL A 36 -0.51 4.45 -0.26
C VAL A 36 0.28 5.58 0.36
N ALA A 37 -0.25 6.79 0.30
CA ALA A 37 0.12 7.89 1.17
C ALA A 37 -0.82 7.92 2.38
N VAL A 38 -0.29 8.15 3.57
CA VAL A 38 -1.08 8.46 4.77
C VAL A 38 -0.72 9.87 5.20
N CYS A 39 -1.67 10.78 5.14
CA CYS A 39 -1.45 12.20 5.30
C CYS A 39 -2.50 12.87 6.20
N CYS A 40 -2.11 13.92 6.90
CA CYS A 40 -3.02 14.80 7.63
C CYS A 40 -2.45 16.21 7.70
N ARG A 41 -3.28 17.13 8.18
CA ARG A 41 -2.86 18.47 8.51
C ARG A 41 -1.98 18.42 9.76
N GLY A 42 -0.77 18.92 9.65
CA GLY A 42 0.20 19.01 10.73
C GLY A 42 0.13 20.36 11.46
N THR A 43 1.17 20.64 12.23
CA THR A 43 1.34 21.90 12.96
C THR A 43 1.38 23.10 12.01
N ALA A 44 0.72 24.21 12.40
CA ALA A 44 0.62 25.43 11.61
C ALA A 44 0.09 25.18 10.18
N ASP A 45 -0.88 24.27 10.06
CA ASP A 45 -1.54 23.86 8.82
C ASP A 45 -0.63 23.26 7.73
N ALA A 46 0.63 22.93 8.07
CA ALA A 46 1.56 22.32 7.12
C ALA A 46 1.19 20.85 6.81
N PRO A 47 1.32 20.38 5.56
CA PRO A 47 1.04 18.99 5.22
C PRO A 47 2.04 18.04 5.90
N LEU A 48 1.50 16.96 6.48
CA LEU A 48 2.26 15.89 7.10
C LEU A 48 1.86 14.57 6.46
N GLY A 49 2.83 13.71 6.14
CA GLY A 49 2.51 12.40 5.58
C GLY A 49 3.70 11.51 5.33
N MET A 50 3.38 10.25 5.04
CA MET A 50 4.34 9.20 4.69
C MET A 50 3.78 8.27 3.62
N ALA A 51 4.66 7.65 2.84
CA ALA A 51 4.31 6.55 1.96
C ALA A 51 4.39 5.21 2.72
N ALA A 52 3.48 4.29 2.44
CA ALA A 52 3.46 2.94 2.97
C ALA A 52 3.07 1.93 1.89
N SER A 53 3.83 0.84 1.78
CA SER A 53 3.50 -0.30 0.89
C SER A 53 2.89 -1.48 1.65
N ALA A 54 3.06 -1.53 2.98
CA ALA A 54 2.44 -2.52 3.86
C ALA A 54 1.00 -2.12 4.19
N PHE A 55 0.17 -2.04 3.15
CA PHE A 55 -1.25 -1.71 3.21
C PHE A 55 -2.10 -2.93 2.86
N THR A 56 -3.23 -3.14 3.55
CA THR A 56 -4.12 -4.27 3.28
C THR A 56 -5.56 -3.93 3.66
N THR A 57 -6.53 -4.39 2.87
CA THR A 57 -7.95 -4.36 3.21
C THR A 57 -8.26 -5.42 4.25
N VAL A 58 -8.97 -5.08 5.32
CA VAL A 58 -9.15 -5.97 6.49
C VAL A 58 -10.60 -6.43 6.65
N SER A 59 -11.56 -5.51 6.60
CA SER A 59 -12.96 -5.81 6.89
C SER A 59 -13.89 -4.91 6.09
N LEU A 60 -15.08 -5.43 5.75
CA LEU A 60 -16.17 -4.64 5.17
C LEU A 60 -17.10 -4.06 6.25
N ASP A 61 -17.31 -4.78 7.35
CA ASP A 61 -18.18 -4.34 8.45
C ASP A 61 -17.56 -4.73 9.83
N PRO A 62 -17.01 -3.77 10.59
CA PRO A 62 -16.81 -2.36 10.21
C PRO A 62 -15.81 -2.23 9.05
N PRO A 63 -15.83 -1.13 8.27
CA PRO A 63 -14.93 -0.93 7.13
C PRO A 63 -13.51 -0.62 7.61
N LEU A 64 -12.61 -1.60 7.52
CA LEU A 64 -11.26 -1.52 8.05
C LEU A 64 -10.20 -1.76 6.98
N VAL A 65 -9.12 -0.98 7.07
CA VAL A 65 -7.84 -1.23 6.39
C VAL A 65 -6.71 -1.24 7.42
N SER A 66 -5.56 -1.82 7.07
CA SER A 66 -4.36 -1.80 7.90
C SER A 66 -3.20 -1.13 7.18
N VAL A 67 -2.37 -0.41 7.94
CA VAL A 67 -1.02 -0.03 7.55
C VAL A 67 -0.01 -0.49 8.59
N CYS A 68 1.13 -1.04 8.16
CA CYS A 68 2.24 -1.33 9.07
C CYS A 68 3.23 -0.16 9.07
N VAL A 69 3.49 0.39 10.25
CA VAL A 69 4.42 1.52 10.43
C VAL A 69 5.60 1.08 11.27
N GLN A 70 6.80 1.48 10.85
CA GLN A 70 8.01 1.14 11.59
C GLN A 70 8.04 1.89 12.91
N ASN A 71 8.42 1.22 14.00
CA ASN A 71 8.44 1.81 15.34
C ASN A 71 9.46 2.96 15.47
N THR A 72 10.44 3.04 14.56
CA THR A 72 11.41 4.12 14.47
C THR A 72 10.95 5.30 13.60
N SER A 73 9.72 5.27 13.08
CA SER A 73 9.17 6.37 12.27
C SER A 73 9.10 7.65 13.09
N THR A 74 9.66 8.73 12.56
CA THR A 74 9.52 10.08 13.12
C THR A 74 8.24 10.78 12.66
N THR A 75 7.55 10.22 11.66
CA THR A 75 6.33 10.78 11.08
C THR A 75 5.08 10.23 11.76
N TRP A 76 5.05 8.91 12.01
CA TRP A 76 3.87 8.24 12.56
C TRP A 76 3.41 8.81 13.91
N PRO A 77 4.29 9.10 14.90
CA PRO A 77 3.85 9.69 16.16
C PRO A 77 3.13 11.02 15.99
N ARG A 78 3.39 11.78 14.92
CA ARG A 78 2.72 13.04 14.63
C ARG A 78 1.40 12.83 13.89
N LEU A 79 1.34 11.85 12.98
CA LEU A 79 0.10 11.44 12.31
C LEU A 79 -0.91 10.86 13.31
N ARG A 80 -0.43 10.10 14.30
CA ARG A 80 -1.25 9.46 15.33
C ARG A 80 -2.11 10.44 16.11
N GLU A 81 -1.62 11.66 16.32
CA GLU A 81 -2.33 12.70 17.07
C GLU A 81 -3.43 13.40 16.25
N ALA A 82 -3.53 13.12 14.94
CA ALA A 82 -4.52 13.73 14.09
C ALA A 82 -5.92 13.13 14.35
N PRO A 83 -6.98 13.95 14.36
CA PRO A 83 -8.35 13.45 14.50
C PRO A 83 -8.80 12.65 13.27
N ALA A 84 -8.27 12.96 12.09
CA ALA A 84 -8.54 12.27 10.85
C ALA A 84 -7.26 12.13 10.00
N LEU A 85 -7.18 11.03 9.26
CA LEU A 85 -6.10 10.67 8.35
C LEU A 85 -6.68 10.47 6.95
N GLY A 86 -6.05 11.08 5.95
CA GLY A 86 -6.33 10.80 4.56
C GLY A 86 -5.40 9.71 4.05
N VAL A 87 -5.95 8.63 3.53
CA VAL A 87 -5.21 7.56 2.84
C VAL A 87 -5.44 7.72 1.34
N SER A 88 -4.38 7.94 0.56
CA SER A 88 -4.46 8.04 -0.91
C SER A 88 -3.73 6.87 -1.55
N VAL A 89 -4.40 6.09 -2.39
CA VAL A 89 -3.76 5.04 -3.20
C VAL A 89 -3.06 5.71 -4.38
N PHE A 90 -1.73 5.59 -4.46
CA PHE A 90 -0.96 6.21 -5.54
C PHE A 90 -1.39 5.65 -6.90
N SER A 91 -1.53 6.52 -7.89
CA SER A 91 -1.70 6.12 -9.29
C SER A 91 -0.34 5.90 -9.98
N HIS A 92 -0.33 5.19 -11.10
CA HIS A 92 0.89 4.81 -11.82
C HIS A 92 1.77 6.01 -12.23
N THR A 93 1.17 7.19 -12.44
CA THR A 93 1.86 8.44 -12.80
C THR A 93 2.62 9.06 -11.61
N GLN A 94 2.33 8.65 -10.37
CA GLN A 94 2.82 9.29 -9.15
C GLN A 94 4.09 8.66 -8.57
N SER A 95 4.85 7.91 -9.38
CA SER A 95 6.12 7.29 -8.98
C SER A 95 7.10 8.30 -8.35
N ALA A 96 7.18 9.52 -8.89
CA ALA A 96 8.06 10.57 -8.38
C ALA A 96 7.59 11.09 -7.00
N LEU A 97 6.30 11.38 -6.87
CA LEU A 97 5.69 11.84 -5.62
C LEU A 97 5.79 10.79 -4.52
N CYS A 98 5.59 9.50 -4.85
CA CYS A 98 5.78 8.41 -3.90
C CYS A 98 7.22 8.37 -3.34
N ARG A 99 8.25 8.53 -4.20
CA ARG A 99 9.65 8.63 -3.75
C ARG A 99 9.91 9.86 -2.90
N GLN A 100 9.33 10.99 -3.28
CA GLN A 100 9.44 12.24 -2.55
C GLN A 100 8.85 12.11 -1.14
N LEU A 101 7.66 11.50 -1.00
CA LEU A 101 6.99 11.26 0.28
C LEU A 101 7.74 10.26 1.18
N ALA A 102 8.57 9.38 0.61
CA ALA A 102 9.47 8.50 1.34
C ALA A 102 10.81 9.16 1.73
N GLY A 103 11.08 10.37 1.24
CA GLY A 103 12.32 11.12 1.45
C GLY A 103 12.33 12.00 2.71
N PRO A 104 13.24 13.00 2.75
CA PRO A 104 13.34 13.99 3.84
C PRO A 104 12.02 14.73 4.07
N ALA A 105 11.63 14.89 5.34
CA ALA A 105 10.30 15.35 5.73
C ALA A 105 9.95 16.74 5.19
N GLU A 106 10.93 17.64 5.15
CA GLU A 106 10.86 19.02 4.69
C GLU A 106 10.54 19.17 3.20
N HIS A 107 10.83 18.15 2.40
CA HIS A 107 10.68 18.18 0.94
C HIS A 107 9.51 17.32 0.43
N ARG A 108 8.79 16.64 1.33
CA ARG A 108 7.78 15.63 0.96
C ARG A 108 6.61 16.14 0.14
N PHE A 109 6.29 17.42 0.29
CA PHE A 109 5.16 18.07 -0.37
C PHE A 109 5.57 19.23 -1.29
N ASP A 110 6.87 19.38 -1.57
CA ASP A 110 7.34 20.35 -2.56
C ASP A 110 6.61 20.16 -3.90
N ASN A 111 6.06 21.25 -4.43
CA ASN A 111 5.29 21.26 -5.68
C ASN A 111 4.04 20.36 -5.69
N THR A 112 3.57 19.93 -4.53
CA THR A 112 2.32 19.17 -4.38
C THR A 112 1.41 19.90 -3.40
N THR A 113 0.17 20.16 -3.82
CA THR A 113 -0.85 20.74 -2.94
C THR A 113 -1.89 19.68 -2.64
N PRO A 114 -1.85 19.04 -1.45
CA PRO A 114 -2.89 18.11 -1.05
C PRO A 114 -4.25 18.80 -0.91
N GLN A 115 -5.31 18.05 -1.17
CA GLN A 115 -6.67 18.47 -0.85
C GLN A 115 -6.94 18.19 0.63
N ALA A 116 -7.60 19.12 1.31
CA ALA A 116 -7.86 19.02 2.73
C ALA A 116 -9.36 18.94 3.02
N THR A 117 -9.73 18.12 3.98
CA THR A 117 -11.05 18.16 4.62
C THR A 117 -11.04 19.10 5.82
N ASP A 118 -12.23 19.42 6.33
CA ASP A 118 -12.42 20.27 7.50
C ASP A 118 -11.87 19.65 8.79
N ASP A 119 -11.95 18.32 8.91
CA ASP A 119 -11.40 17.53 10.04
C ASP A 119 -9.88 17.28 9.91
N GLY A 120 -9.25 17.75 8.83
CA GLY A 120 -7.79 17.76 8.71
C GLY A 120 -7.18 16.53 8.01
N ALA A 121 -7.97 15.60 7.48
CA ALA A 121 -7.44 14.60 6.55
C ALA A 121 -6.89 15.29 5.29
N LEU A 122 -5.79 14.77 4.73
CA LEU A 122 -5.19 15.28 3.50
C LEU A 122 -5.11 14.19 2.43
N PHE A 123 -5.47 14.54 1.20
CA PHE A 123 -5.46 13.64 0.06
C PHE A 123 -4.54 14.13 -1.05
N LEU A 124 -3.84 13.20 -1.69
CA LEU A 124 -3.06 13.51 -2.88
C LEU A 124 -4.00 13.63 -4.09
N PRO A 125 -3.81 14.65 -4.95
CA PRO A 125 -4.56 14.74 -6.21
C PRO A 125 -4.25 13.53 -7.10
N ASP A 126 -5.13 13.21 -8.05
CA ASP A 126 -4.91 12.17 -9.07
C ASP A 126 -4.58 10.76 -8.51
N SER A 127 -5.02 10.48 -7.29
CA SER A 127 -4.92 9.17 -6.64
C SER A 127 -6.03 8.25 -7.14
N ALA A 128 -5.75 6.93 -7.20
CA ALA A 128 -6.74 5.94 -7.67
C ALA A 128 -7.89 5.76 -6.67
N ALA A 129 -7.63 6.00 -5.38
CA ALA A 129 -8.63 6.01 -4.33
C ALA A 129 -8.20 6.90 -3.17
N GLN A 130 -9.19 7.43 -2.46
CA GLN A 130 -9.04 8.31 -1.30
C GLN A 130 -9.94 7.77 -0.18
N LEU A 131 -9.38 7.54 1.01
CA LEU A 131 -10.10 7.04 2.18
C LEU A 131 -9.87 7.99 3.36
N SER A 132 -10.93 8.63 3.86
CA SER A 132 -10.89 9.36 5.13
C SER A 132 -11.05 8.37 6.26
N CYS A 133 -10.11 8.38 7.20
CA CYS A 133 -10.04 7.38 8.25
C CYS A 133 -9.70 7.97 9.62
N HIS A 134 -10.05 7.25 10.67
CA HIS A 134 -9.49 7.40 12.00
C HIS A 134 -8.80 6.12 12.48
N ILE A 135 -7.96 6.24 13.51
CA ILE A 135 -7.31 5.08 14.12
C ILE A 135 -8.34 4.29 14.91
N HIS A 136 -8.59 3.05 14.49
CA HIS A 136 -9.44 2.11 15.20
C HIS A 136 -8.65 1.40 16.31
N SER A 137 -7.46 0.89 16.01
CA SER A 137 -6.58 0.27 16.99
C SER A 137 -5.14 0.12 16.49
N GLU A 138 -4.21 -0.11 17.41
CA GLU A 138 -2.80 -0.39 17.12
C GLU A 138 -2.37 -1.69 17.77
N VAL A 139 -1.66 -2.53 17.02
CA VAL A 139 -1.20 -3.85 17.47
C VAL A 139 0.32 -3.95 17.28
N PRO A 140 1.10 -4.15 18.36
CA PRO A 140 2.54 -4.37 18.25
C PRO A 140 2.87 -5.60 17.40
N ALA A 141 3.78 -5.47 16.45
CA ALA A 141 4.18 -6.52 15.52
C ALA A 141 5.69 -6.49 15.23
N GLY A 142 6.50 -6.81 16.25
CA GLY A 142 7.95 -6.80 16.14
C GLY A 142 8.52 -5.39 16.05
N ASP A 143 9.25 -5.08 14.98
CA ASP A 143 9.81 -3.75 14.71
C ASP A 143 8.81 -2.78 14.05
N HIS A 144 7.58 -3.24 13.83
CA HIS A 144 6.46 -2.45 13.33
C HIS A 144 5.29 -2.47 14.30
N THR A 145 4.38 -1.53 14.09
CA THR A 145 3.03 -1.52 14.65
C THR A 145 2.05 -1.69 13.48
N VAL A 146 1.13 -2.64 13.60
CA VAL A 146 -0.01 -2.75 12.68
C VAL A 146 -1.07 -1.76 13.18
N VAL A 147 -1.41 -0.80 12.34
CA VAL A 147 -2.44 0.19 12.63
C VAL A 147 -3.67 -0.18 11.85
N LEU A 148 -4.78 -0.42 12.54
CA LEU A 148 -6.09 -0.55 11.94
C LEU A 148 -6.72 0.83 11.83
N LEU A 149 -7.13 1.18 10.63
CA LEU A 149 -7.83 2.42 10.31
C LEU A 149 -9.26 2.05 9.93
N GLN A 150 -10.23 2.71 10.56
CA GLN A 150 -11.63 2.63 10.16
C GLN A 150 -11.92 3.74 9.16
N ILE A 151 -12.60 3.38 8.07
CA ILE A 151 -12.94 4.30 6.99
C ILE A 151 -14.29 4.97 7.31
N ASP A 152 -14.32 6.28 7.28
CA ASP A 152 -15.51 7.10 7.51
C ASP A 152 -16.13 7.61 6.20
N ALA A 153 -15.28 7.89 5.21
CA ALA A 153 -15.68 8.34 3.87
C ALA A 153 -14.66 7.89 2.83
N LEU A 154 -15.09 7.74 1.57
CA LEU A 154 -14.19 7.37 0.48
C LEU A 154 -14.64 7.93 -0.88
N ASP A 155 -13.67 8.05 -1.78
CA ASP A 155 -13.86 8.22 -3.22
C ASP A 155 -12.86 7.33 -3.98
N CYS A 156 -13.22 6.89 -5.18
CA CYS A 156 -12.33 6.05 -5.98
C CYS A 156 -12.68 6.08 -7.47
N ASP A 157 -11.64 5.89 -8.29
CA ASP A 157 -11.76 5.69 -9.73
C ASP A 157 -11.02 4.40 -10.13
N PRO A 158 -11.75 3.29 -10.36
CA PRO A 158 -11.16 2.03 -10.80
C PRO A 158 -10.48 2.07 -12.18
N ASP A 159 -10.73 3.09 -13.00
CA ASP A 159 -10.09 3.27 -14.30
C ASP A 159 -8.69 3.91 -14.18
N VAL A 160 -8.35 4.46 -13.00
CA VAL A 160 -7.01 4.96 -12.70
C VAL A 160 -6.10 3.80 -12.28
N GLU A 161 -5.15 3.43 -13.14
CA GLU A 161 -4.20 2.37 -12.81
C GLU A 161 -3.35 2.74 -11.58
N PRO A 162 -3.21 1.81 -10.59
CA PRO A 162 -2.45 2.06 -9.37
C PRO A 162 -0.95 1.93 -9.59
N LEU A 163 -0.18 2.59 -8.72
CA LEU A 163 1.27 2.36 -8.61
C LEU A 163 1.54 1.02 -7.94
N VAL A 164 2.28 0.13 -8.60
CA VAL A 164 2.68 -1.16 -8.04
C VAL A 164 4.16 -1.14 -7.66
N PHE A 165 4.47 -1.59 -6.44
CA PHE A 165 5.82 -1.82 -5.98
C PHE A 165 6.12 -3.32 -5.91
N HIS A 166 7.15 -3.75 -6.63
CA HIS A 166 7.54 -5.16 -6.70
C HIS A 166 9.03 -5.30 -6.98
N ALA A 167 9.72 -6.17 -6.24
CA ALA A 167 11.16 -6.39 -6.37
C ALA A 167 11.98 -5.09 -6.30
N SER A 168 11.64 -4.22 -5.34
CA SER A 168 12.30 -2.92 -5.10
C SER A 168 12.23 -1.93 -6.27
N THR A 169 11.27 -2.08 -7.18
CA THR A 169 11.01 -1.13 -8.27
C THR A 169 9.51 -0.89 -8.45
N PHE A 170 9.18 0.23 -9.09
CA PHE A 170 7.82 0.47 -9.55
C PHE A 170 7.54 -0.30 -10.85
N ARG A 171 6.32 -0.78 -11.00
CA ARG A 171 5.84 -1.53 -12.17
C ARG A 171 4.42 -1.08 -12.54
N ALA A 172 4.05 -1.34 -13.80
CA ALA A 172 2.69 -1.20 -14.29
C ALA A 172 1.98 -2.56 -14.25
N LEU A 173 0.65 -2.52 -14.17
CA LEU A 173 -0.19 -3.70 -14.35
C LEU A 173 -0.41 -3.95 -15.85
N GLU A 174 -0.62 -5.21 -16.21
CA GLU A 174 -1.06 -5.57 -17.55
C GLU A 174 -2.46 -6.19 -17.44
N ALA A 175 -3.44 -5.60 -18.13
CA ALA A 175 -4.79 -6.12 -18.17
C ALA A 175 -4.80 -7.48 -18.87
N ARG A 176 -5.16 -8.54 -18.15
CA ARG A 176 -5.37 -9.84 -18.76
C ARG A 176 -6.71 -9.88 -19.49
N PRO A 177 -6.76 -10.32 -20.76
CA PRO A 177 -8.03 -10.47 -21.46
C PRO A 177 -8.93 -11.45 -20.69
N ARG A 178 -10.21 -11.10 -20.54
CA ARG A 178 -11.20 -12.02 -19.97
C ARG A 178 -11.29 -13.22 -20.91
N LEU A 179 -10.94 -14.40 -20.41
CA LEU A 179 -11.19 -15.65 -21.13
C LEU A 179 -12.70 -15.78 -21.33
N HIS A 180 -13.17 -15.70 -22.58
CA HIS A 180 -14.53 -16.09 -22.90
C HIS A 180 -14.63 -17.61 -22.78
N PRO A 181 -15.64 -18.17 -22.08
CA PRO A 181 -15.87 -19.61 -22.15
C PRO A 181 -16.15 -19.94 -23.61
N THR A 182 -15.30 -20.79 -24.21
CA THR A 182 -15.51 -21.27 -25.57
C THR A 182 -16.82 -22.06 -25.58
N SER A 183 -17.81 -21.55 -26.31
CA SER A 183 -18.97 -22.34 -26.72
C SER A 183 -18.45 -23.60 -27.41
N GLY A 184 -18.70 -24.77 -26.83
CA GLY A 184 -18.34 -26.04 -27.45
C GLY A 184 -19.06 -26.23 -28.79
N PRO A 185 -18.53 -27.06 -29.71
CA PRO A 185 -19.17 -27.31 -30.99
C PRO A 185 -20.54 -27.97 -30.78
N THR A 186 -21.50 -27.54 -31.58
CA THR A 186 -22.88 -28.04 -31.65
C THR A 186 -22.96 -29.41 -32.31
#